data_AF-A0A849HYX8-F1
#
_entry.id   AF-A0A849HYX8-F1
#
_cell.length_a   1.000
_cell.length_b   1.000
_cell.length_c   1.000
_cell.angle_alpha   90.00
_cell.angle_beta   90.00
_cell.angle_gamma   90.00
#
_symmetry.space_group_name_H-M   'P 1'
#
loop_
_entity.id
_entity.type
_entity.pdbx_description
1 polymer ?
#
loop_
_entity_poly.entity_id
_entity_poly.type
_entity_poly.pdbx_seq_one_letter_code
_entity_poly.pdbx_strand_id
1 'polypeptide(L)'
;MSIDKIICNFLTKNSQFNDLQFNHEALAIYLKHSLKEKHAKTFLIAGSEDLKVLLPQLNMHENEDPVLILVRPFIHSMGLYIKKKGTDIYCVLFDSQAWGLRYYPTREILATLIQYFSNDVFNIFITTKAYQLQSVNTGCTEYVLSFLNYCSEQGDELINKLAEKYDSKKTVQWLATEERLLPSLH
;
A
#
# COMPACT_ATOMS: atom_id res chain seq x y z
N MET A 1 5.65 -1.04 -24.65
CA MET A 1 6.14 -0.70 -23.30
C MET A 1 5.15 0.32 -22.73
N SER A 2 4.54 0.08 -21.56
CA SER A 2 3.54 0.99 -20.98
C SER A 2 4.18 2.31 -20.55
N ILE A 3 3.41 3.40 -20.57
CA ILE A 3 3.87 4.72 -20.10
C ILE A 3 4.26 4.68 -18.62
N ASP A 4 3.55 3.88 -17.82
CA ASP A 4 3.87 3.56 -16.43
C ASP A 4 5.29 2.98 -16.29
N LYS A 5 5.66 2.02 -17.16
CA LYS A 5 7.01 1.43 -17.15
C LYS A 5 8.07 2.44 -17.57
N ILE A 6 7.76 3.39 -18.46
CA ILE A 6 8.69 4.45 -18.88
C ILE A 6 8.92 5.44 -17.73
N ILE A 7 7.85 5.89 -17.09
CA ILE A 7 7.89 6.89 -16.02
C ILE A 7 8.54 6.29 -14.77
N CYS A 8 8.15 5.09 -14.35
CA CYS A 8 8.79 4.39 -13.24
C CYS A 8 10.30 4.17 -13.50
N ASN A 9 10.68 3.69 -14.69
CA ASN A 9 12.10 3.52 -15.02
C ASN A 9 12.88 4.83 -15.04
N PHE A 10 12.30 5.91 -15.56
CA PHE A 10 12.92 7.23 -15.55
C PHE A 10 13.15 7.69 -14.11
N LEU A 11 12.14 7.58 -13.25
CA LEU A 11 12.21 8.03 -11.86
C LEU A 11 13.18 7.17 -11.04
N THR A 12 13.16 5.83 -11.19
CA THR A 12 14.10 4.92 -10.55
C THR A 12 15.55 5.19 -10.97
N LYS A 13 15.83 5.40 -12.26
CA LYS A 13 17.19 5.74 -12.73
C LYS A 13 17.69 7.08 -12.20
N ASN A 14 16.81 8.08 -12.10
CA ASN A 14 17.16 9.39 -11.58
C ASN A 14 17.18 9.45 -10.03
N SER A 15 16.73 8.40 -9.34
CA SER A 15 16.82 8.29 -7.87
C SER A 15 18.20 7.85 -7.36
N GLN A 16 19.07 7.38 -8.28
CA GLN A 16 20.43 6.90 -7.95
C GLN A 16 21.46 8.02 -7.82
N PHE A 17 21.09 9.26 -8.16
CA PHE A 17 21.93 10.43 -7.91
C PHE A 17 21.58 10.98 -6.52
N ASN A 18 22.57 11.05 -5.64
CA ASN A 18 22.50 11.29 -4.18
C ASN A 18 21.72 12.53 -3.69
N ASP A 19 21.10 13.34 -4.57
CA ASP A 19 20.55 14.65 -4.24
C ASP A 19 19.02 14.80 -4.35
N LEU A 20 18.23 13.79 -4.68
CA LEU A 20 16.81 14.03 -5.00
C LEU A 20 15.80 13.23 -4.16
N GLN A 21 15.48 13.80 -3.00
CA GLN A 21 14.16 13.68 -2.33
C GLN A 21 12.98 14.00 -3.27
N PHE A 22 13.22 14.68 -4.40
CA PHE A 22 12.26 15.03 -5.46
C PHE A 22 11.54 13.85 -6.12
N ASN A 23 12.06 12.63 -6.00
CA ASN A 23 11.48 11.50 -6.72
C ASN A 23 10.15 11.02 -6.13
N HIS A 24 9.97 11.15 -4.82
CA HIS A 24 8.79 10.61 -4.16
C HIS A 24 7.54 11.47 -4.38
N GLU A 25 7.68 12.80 -4.39
CA GLU A 25 6.55 13.71 -4.68
C GLU A 25 6.15 13.65 -6.14
N ALA A 26 7.12 13.61 -7.05
CA ALA A 26 6.86 13.38 -8.47
C ALA A 26 6.16 12.04 -8.71
N LEU A 27 6.60 10.96 -8.04
CA LEU A 27 5.92 9.66 -8.10
C LEU A 27 4.50 9.72 -7.51
N ALA A 28 4.32 10.42 -6.40
CA ALA A 28 3.04 10.47 -5.71
C ALA A 28 2.01 11.29 -6.50
N ILE A 29 2.44 12.38 -7.13
CA ILE A 29 1.63 13.17 -8.09
C ILE A 29 1.29 12.32 -9.31
N TYR A 30 2.27 11.61 -9.87
CA TYR A 30 2.05 10.71 -11.00
C TYR A 30 1.07 9.58 -10.67
N LEU A 31 1.20 8.96 -9.50
CA LEU A 31 0.27 7.92 -9.05
C LEU A 31 -1.13 8.47 -8.87
N LYS A 32 -1.28 9.66 -8.27
CA LYS A 32 -2.58 10.33 -8.15
C LYS A 32 -3.23 10.53 -9.52
N HIS A 33 -2.44 10.89 -10.54
CA HIS A 33 -2.92 11.02 -11.92
C HIS A 33 -3.34 9.67 -12.51
N SER A 34 -2.46 8.66 -12.44
CA SER A 34 -2.68 7.31 -12.98
C SER A 34 -3.89 6.63 -12.35
N LEU A 35 -4.05 6.73 -11.03
CA LEU A 35 -5.17 6.13 -10.29
C LEU A 35 -6.51 6.83 -10.54
N LYS A 36 -6.49 8.15 -10.78
CA LYS A 36 -7.70 8.91 -11.14
C LYS A 36 -8.27 8.48 -12.50
N GLU A 37 -7.40 8.12 -13.44
CA GLU A 37 -7.81 7.58 -14.74
C GLU A 37 -8.36 6.14 -14.62
N LYS A 38 -7.92 5.37 -13.62
CA LYS A 38 -8.27 3.96 -13.40
C LYS A 38 -9.42 3.72 -12.39
N HIS A 39 -10.25 4.73 -12.13
CA HIS A 39 -11.45 4.65 -11.27
C HIS A 39 -11.22 4.44 -9.76
N ALA A 40 -10.00 4.59 -9.24
CA ALA A 40 -9.84 4.64 -7.79
C ALA A 40 -10.46 5.93 -7.25
N LYS A 41 -11.57 5.81 -6.52
CA LYS A 41 -12.31 6.97 -6.00
C LYS A 41 -11.54 7.72 -4.91
N THR A 42 -10.73 7.01 -4.11
CA THR A 42 -9.99 7.60 -3.01
C THR A 42 -8.52 7.18 -3.03
N PHE A 43 -7.65 8.15 -3.33
CA PHE A 43 -6.20 8.01 -3.26
C PHE A 43 -5.58 9.09 -2.37
N LEU A 44 -4.72 8.68 -1.43
CA LEU A 44 -4.05 9.56 -0.48
C LEU A 44 -2.54 9.32 -0.45
N ILE A 45 -1.81 10.37 -0.04
CA ILE A 45 -0.38 10.31 0.28
C ILE A 45 -0.26 10.77 1.72
N ALA A 46 0.39 9.97 2.56
CA ALA A 46 0.41 10.19 4.00
C ALA A 46 1.70 9.68 4.64
N GLY A 47 2.19 10.35 5.68
CA GLY A 47 3.10 9.76 6.66
C GLY A 47 2.38 8.73 7.55
N SER A 48 3.15 7.95 8.33
CA SER A 48 2.55 7.03 9.31
C SER A 48 1.74 7.76 10.39
N GLU A 49 2.18 8.95 10.80
CA GLU A 49 1.50 9.78 11.80
C GLU A 49 0.23 10.45 11.25
N ASP A 50 0.23 10.82 9.97
CA ASP A 50 -0.90 11.49 9.30
C ASP A 50 -2.16 10.61 9.26
N LEU A 51 -1.99 9.28 9.30
CA LEU A 51 -3.11 8.33 9.29
C LEU A 51 -4.10 8.58 10.44
N LYS A 52 -3.64 9.06 11.60
CA LYS A 52 -4.52 9.36 12.75
C LYS A 52 -5.55 10.45 12.43
N VAL A 53 -5.17 11.38 11.56
CA VAL A 53 -6.03 12.50 11.14
C VAL A 53 -6.82 12.15 9.89
N LEU A 54 -6.22 11.37 8.98
CA LEU A 54 -6.82 11.03 7.68
C LEU A 54 -7.90 9.96 7.78
N LEU A 55 -7.69 8.89 8.57
CA LEU A 55 -8.64 7.77 8.62
C LEU A 55 -10.08 8.19 8.99
N PRO A 56 -10.31 9.06 9.99
CA PRO A 56 -11.65 9.56 10.30
C PRO A 56 -12.34 10.31 9.16
N GLN A 57 -11.57 10.92 8.25
CA GLN A 57 -12.13 11.69 7.14
C GLN A 57 -12.56 10.81 5.96
N LEU A 58 -12.12 9.55 5.93
CA LEU A 58 -12.46 8.60 4.87
C LEU A 58 -13.88 8.05 4.96
N ASN A 59 -14.52 8.19 6.13
CA ASN A 59 -15.87 7.70 6.42
C ASN A 59 -16.08 6.22 6.01
N MET A 60 -15.08 5.37 6.26
CA MET A 60 -15.08 3.95 5.89
C MET A 60 -16.18 3.12 6.57
N HIS A 61 -16.78 3.61 7.65
CA HIS A 61 -17.91 2.94 8.29
C HIS A 61 -19.17 2.98 7.41
N GLU A 62 -19.29 3.98 6.53
CA GLU A 62 -20.45 4.16 5.65
C GLU A 62 -20.11 3.85 4.19
N ASN A 63 -18.86 4.04 3.76
CA ASN A 63 -18.43 3.85 2.37
C ASN A 63 -17.68 2.53 2.16
N GLU A 64 -18.04 1.81 1.10
CA GLU A 64 -17.34 0.58 0.64
C GLU A 64 -16.26 0.86 -0.42
N ASP A 65 -16.09 2.11 -0.83
CA ASP A 65 -15.09 2.49 -1.82
C ASP A 65 -13.66 2.17 -1.32
N PRO A 66 -12.81 1.58 -2.17
CA PRO A 66 -11.44 1.29 -1.80
C PRO A 66 -10.65 2.57 -1.54
N VAL A 67 -9.77 2.51 -0.55
CA VAL A 67 -8.80 3.57 -0.26
C VAL A 67 -7.39 3.04 -0.53
N LEU A 68 -6.69 3.78 -1.38
CA LEU A 68 -5.29 3.50 -1.74
C LEU A 68 -4.42 4.60 -1.11
N ILE A 69 -3.47 4.22 -0.27
CA ILE A 69 -2.59 5.15 0.44
C ILE A 69 -1.15 4.82 0.12
N LEU A 70 -0.43 5.79 -0.44
CA LEU A 70 1.03 5.77 -0.48
C LEU A 70 1.56 6.28 0.86
N VAL A 71 2.07 5.38 1.69
CA VAL A 71 2.63 5.70 3.00
C VAL A 71 4.11 6.06 2.85
N ARG A 72 4.48 7.28 3.24
CA ARG A 72 5.82 7.87 3.02
C ARG A 72 6.55 8.25 4.31
N PRO A 73 7.06 7.30 5.09
CA PRO A 73 8.04 7.62 6.11
C PRO A 73 9.39 7.91 5.43
N PHE A 74 9.93 9.11 5.64
CA PHE A 74 11.24 9.68 5.25
C PHE A 74 12.19 8.93 4.29
N ILE A 75 12.46 7.63 4.49
CA ILE A 75 13.47 6.82 3.78
C ILE A 75 12.86 5.66 2.97
N HIS A 76 11.66 5.18 3.31
CA HIS A 76 11.07 3.97 2.70
C HIS A 76 9.57 4.17 2.45
N SER A 77 9.08 3.80 1.27
CA SER A 77 7.66 3.89 0.95
C SER A 77 6.97 2.55 1.16
N MET A 78 5.74 2.57 1.68
CA MET A 78 4.86 1.42 1.80
C MET A 78 3.52 1.70 1.12
N GLY A 79 2.85 0.66 0.63
CA GLY A 79 1.50 0.77 0.08
C GLY A 79 0.49 0.29 1.10
N LEU A 80 -0.56 1.05 1.36
CA LEU A 80 -1.66 0.63 2.21
C LEU A 80 -2.95 0.65 1.39
N TYR A 81 -3.55 -0.52 1.23
CA TYR A 81 -4.86 -0.70 0.61
C TYR A 81 -5.89 -1.01 1.70
N ILE A 82 -6.98 -0.26 1.74
CA ILE A 82 -8.07 -0.47 2.70
C ILE A 82 -9.37 -0.66 1.92
N LYS A 83 -10.10 -1.72 2.24
CA LYS A 83 -11.39 -2.03 1.62
C LYS A 83 -12.34 -2.57 2.68
N LYS A 84 -13.56 -2.05 2.67
CA LYS A 84 -14.68 -2.63 3.42
C LYS A 84 -15.41 -3.65 2.54
N LYS A 85 -15.77 -4.79 3.12
CA LYS A 85 -16.58 -5.83 2.49
C LYS A 85 -17.64 -6.29 3.49
N GLY A 86 -18.89 -5.85 3.30
CA GLY A 86 -19.92 -6.05 4.31
C GLY A 86 -19.57 -5.31 5.60
N THR A 87 -19.50 -6.01 6.73
CA THR A 87 -19.10 -5.41 8.03
C THR A 87 -17.60 -5.50 8.30
N ASP A 88 -16.86 -6.17 7.44
CA ASP A 88 -15.45 -6.45 7.66
C ASP A 88 -14.56 -5.40 6.96
N ILE A 89 -13.48 -5.01 7.64
CA ILE A 89 -12.45 -4.12 7.12
C ILE A 89 -11.19 -4.91 6.80
N TYR A 90 -10.69 -4.80 5.58
CA TYR A 90 -9.46 -5.43 5.13
C TYR A 90 -8.41 -4.35 4.87
N CYS A 91 -7.28 -4.47 5.56
CA CYS A 91 -6.11 -3.60 5.38
C CYS A 91 -4.94 -4.44 4.86
N VAL A 92 -4.39 -4.11 3.71
CA VAL A 92 -3.20 -4.74 3.15
C VAL A 92 -2.06 -3.74 3.13
N LEU A 93 -1.06 -3.98 3.99
CA LEU A 93 0.17 -3.20 4.07
C LEU A 93 1.27 -3.91 3.28
N PHE A 94 1.62 -3.32 2.15
CA PHE A 94 2.67 -3.76 1.25
C PHE A 94 3.99 -3.06 1.56
N ASP A 95 5.00 -3.86 1.87
CA ASP A 95 6.38 -3.46 2.14
C ASP A 95 7.30 -4.21 1.17
N SER A 96 7.86 -3.49 0.19
CA SER A 96 8.72 -4.07 -0.85
C SER A 96 10.00 -4.71 -0.31
N GLN A 97 10.46 -4.31 0.88
CA GLN A 97 11.69 -4.81 1.49
C GLN A 97 11.43 -5.81 2.63
N ALA A 98 10.16 -6.08 2.95
CA ALA A 98 9.73 -6.96 4.03
C ALA A 98 10.48 -6.72 5.36
N TRP A 99 10.64 -5.45 5.70
CA TRP A 99 11.09 -5.06 7.02
C TRP A 99 10.03 -5.40 8.07
N GLY A 100 8.75 -5.28 7.72
CA GLY A 100 7.63 -5.59 8.60
C GLY A 100 7.72 -4.81 9.92
N LEU A 101 7.45 -5.46 11.05
CA LEU A 101 7.53 -4.81 12.39
C LEU A 101 8.94 -4.34 12.81
N ARG A 102 10.00 -4.71 12.08
CA ARG A 102 11.34 -4.16 12.32
C ARG A 102 11.41 -2.69 11.90
N TYR A 103 10.53 -2.26 11.00
CA TYR A 103 10.41 -0.87 10.61
C TYR A 103 9.46 -0.13 11.54
N TYR A 104 9.97 0.92 12.19
CA TYR A 104 9.21 1.70 13.18
C TYR A 104 7.86 2.22 12.63
N PRO A 105 7.80 2.81 11.42
CA PRO A 105 6.54 3.28 10.84
C PRO A 105 5.45 2.20 10.70
N THR A 106 5.83 0.93 10.47
CA THR A 106 4.87 -0.18 10.41
C THR A 106 4.10 -0.30 11.73
N ARG A 107 4.76 -0.12 12.87
CA ARG A 107 4.12 -0.21 14.20
C ARG A 107 3.09 0.90 14.40
N GLU A 108 3.43 2.12 14.00
CA GLU A 108 2.54 3.27 14.11
C GLU A 108 1.29 3.12 13.23
N ILE A 109 1.47 2.63 11.99
CA ILE A 109 0.38 2.35 11.07
C ILE A 109 -0.57 1.32 11.71
N LEU A 110 -0.03 0.21 12.22
CA LEU A 110 -0.84 -0.83 12.86
C LEU A 110 -1.59 -0.32 14.07
N ALA A 111 -0.91 0.40 14.98
CA ALA A 111 -1.55 0.97 16.16
C ALA A 111 -2.70 1.91 15.77
N THR A 112 -2.50 2.73 14.75
CA THR A 112 -3.50 3.67 14.24
C THR A 112 -4.70 2.96 13.61
N LEU A 113 -4.46 1.92 12.79
CA LEU A 113 -5.52 1.11 12.18
C LEU A 113 -6.34 0.36 13.23
N ILE A 114 -5.67 -0.28 14.21
CA ILE A 114 -6.31 -1.02 15.30
C ILE A 114 -7.17 -0.08 16.16
N GLN A 115 -6.65 1.12 16.45
CA GLN A 115 -7.38 2.11 17.23
C GLN A 115 -8.61 2.62 16.49
N TYR A 116 -8.49 2.90 15.18
CA TYR A 116 -9.58 3.47 14.39
C TYR A 116 -10.69 2.44 14.14
N PHE A 117 -10.34 1.22 13.73
CA PHE A 117 -11.30 0.15 13.42
C PHE A 117 -11.64 -0.72 14.64
N SER A 118 -11.42 -0.23 15.86
CA SER A 118 -11.52 -1.04 17.09
C SER A 118 -12.90 -1.71 17.27
N ASN A 119 -13.95 -1.10 16.73
CA ASN A 119 -15.33 -1.58 16.83
C ASN A 119 -15.73 -2.53 15.69
N ASP A 120 -14.99 -2.54 14.58
CA ASP A 120 -15.26 -3.38 13.42
C ASP A 120 -14.51 -4.71 13.51
N VAL A 121 -14.93 -5.71 12.72
CA VAL A 121 -14.09 -6.87 12.44
C VAL A 121 -13.07 -6.43 11.40
N PHE A 122 -11.83 -6.23 11.82
CA PHE A 122 -10.77 -5.77 10.93
C PHE A 122 -9.66 -6.81 10.83
N ASN A 123 -9.19 -7.00 9.60
CA ASN A 123 -8.11 -7.90 9.24
C ASN A 123 -6.95 -7.07 8.70
N ILE A 124 -5.78 -7.21 9.30
CA ILE A 124 -4.57 -6.54 8.81
C ILE A 124 -3.61 -7.56 8.26
N PHE A 125 -3.22 -7.36 7.02
CA PHE A 125 -2.34 -8.21 6.25
C PHE A 125 -1.03 -7.48 5.96
N ILE A 126 0.09 -8.06 6.34
CA ILE A 126 1.42 -7.45 6.14
C ILE A 126 2.28 -8.38 5.29
N THR A 127 2.86 -7.87 4.21
CA THR A 127 3.76 -8.66 3.37
C THR A 127 5.07 -9.00 4.09
N THR A 128 5.46 -10.27 4.05
CA THR A 128 6.74 -10.73 4.65
C THR A 128 7.79 -11.13 3.61
N LYS A 129 7.46 -11.10 2.32
CA LYS A 129 8.38 -11.41 1.23
C LYS A 129 9.02 -10.12 0.70
N ALA A 130 10.35 -10.10 0.66
CA ALA A 130 11.06 -9.00 0.00
C ALA A 130 10.92 -9.14 -1.52
N TYR A 131 10.33 -8.12 -2.15
CA TYR A 131 10.20 -7.99 -3.61
C TYR A 131 11.34 -7.17 -4.21
N GLN A 132 11.95 -6.32 -3.39
CA GLN A 132 13.11 -5.52 -3.72
C GLN A 132 14.39 -6.22 -3.24
N LEU A 133 15.39 -6.31 -4.12
CA LEU A 133 16.70 -6.85 -3.77
C LEU A 133 17.38 -5.97 -2.73
N GLN A 134 18.00 -6.58 -1.72
CA GLN A 134 18.72 -5.86 -0.65
C GLN A 134 19.88 -4.99 -1.17
N SER A 135 20.45 -5.33 -2.34
CA SER A 135 21.51 -4.55 -2.98
C SER A 135 21.00 -3.27 -3.67
N VAL A 136 19.69 -3.11 -3.81
CA VAL A 136 19.05 -1.98 -4.49
C VAL A 136 18.38 -1.12 -3.41
N ASN A 137 19.08 -0.10 -2.93
CA ASN A 137 18.56 0.81 -1.89
C ASN A 137 17.53 1.83 -2.41
N THR A 138 17.24 1.83 -3.71
CA THR A 138 16.29 2.73 -4.36
C THR A 138 15.17 1.96 -5.06
N GLY A 139 14.02 2.60 -5.29
CA GLY A 139 12.92 2.01 -6.05
C GLY A 139 11.79 1.37 -5.24
N CYS A 140 11.81 1.41 -3.89
CA CYS A 140 10.68 0.93 -3.08
C CYS A 140 9.34 1.53 -3.51
N THR A 141 9.37 2.81 -3.87
CA THR A 141 8.22 3.56 -4.36
C THR A 141 7.65 2.99 -5.66
N GLU A 142 8.46 2.48 -6.59
CA GLU A 142 7.98 1.83 -7.84
C GLU A 142 7.20 0.53 -7.55
N TYR A 143 7.72 -0.31 -6.64
CA TYR A 143 7.01 -1.52 -6.21
C TYR A 143 5.69 -1.17 -5.54
N VAL A 144 5.69 -0.13 -4.70
CA VAL A 144 4.47 0.36 -4.05
C VAL A 144 3.46 0.91 -5.07
N LEU A 145 3.90 1.66 -6.08
CA LEU A 145 3.00 2.14 -7.14
C LEU A 145 2.37 0.97 -7.89
N SER A 146 3.19 -0.01 -8.26
CA SER A 146 2.75 -1.20 -8.99
C SER A 146 1.71 -1.98 -8.17
N PHE A 147 1.92 -2.08 -6.85
CA PHE A 147 0.98 -2.67 -5.92
C PHE A 147 -0.34 -1.87 -5.83
N LEU A 148 -0.29 -0.56 -5.66
CA LEU A 148 -1.50 0.26 -5.55
C LEU A 148 -2.30 0.30 -6.87
N ASN A 149 -1.61 0.31 -8.01
CA ASN A 149 -2.25 0.14 -9.33
C ASN A 149 -2.92 -1.24 -9.44
N TYR A 150 -2.23 -2.31 -9.03
CA TYR A 150 -2.81 -3.64 -8.98
C TYR A 150 -4.07 -3.67 -8.11
N CYS A 151 -4.04 -3.08 -6.90
CA CYS A 151 -5.21 -2.99 -6.04
C CYS A 151 -6.34 -2.15 -6.62
N SER A 152 -6.06 -1.14 -7.43
CA SER A 152 -7.10 -0.36 -8.11
C SER A 152 -7.87 -1.17 -9.16
N GLU A 153 -7.18 -2.12 -9.82
CA GLU A 153 -7.74 -2.93 -10.91
C GLU A 153 -8.30 -4.28 -10.42
N GLN A 154 -7.64 -4.91 -9.45
CA GLN A 154 -7.87 -6.29 -8.99
C GLN A 154 -8.08 -6.38 -7.47
N GLY A 155 -8.32 -5.25 -6.80
CA GLY A 155 -8.43 -5.19 -5.34
C GLY A 155 -9.56 -6.04 -4.77
N ASP A 156 -10.71 -6.12 -5.45
CA ASP A 156 -11.83 -6.97 -4.99
C ASP A 156 -11.49 -8.46 -5.06
N GLU A 157 -10.78 -8.90 -6.11
CA GLU A 157 -10.30 -10.28 -6.23
C GLU A 157 -9.30 -10.62 -5.13
N LEU A 158 -8.37 -9.70 -4.85
CA LEU A 158 -7.42 -9.84 -3.74
C LEU A 158 -8.15 -10.02 -2.41
N ILE A 159 -9.13 -9.16 -2.08
CA ILE A 159 -9.89 -9.27 -0.83
C ILE A 159 -10.70 -10.57 -0.77
N ASN A 160 -11.30 -11.00 -1.88
CA ASN A 160 -12.05 -12.26 -1.92
C ASN A 160 -11.16 -13.45 -1.57
N LYS A 161 -9.97 -13.55 -2.18
CA LYS A 161 -8.98 -14.59 -1.87
C LYS A 161 -8.54 -14.57 -0.41
N LEU A 162 -8.28 -13.38 0.13
CA LEU A 162 -7.88 -13.22 1.53
C LEU A 162 -9.01 -13.63 2.48
N ALA A 163 -10.26 -13.23 2.22
CA ALA A 163 -11.42 -13.59 3.02
C ALA A 163 -11.71 -15.11 2.99
N GLU A 164 -11.50 -15.77 1.86
CA GLU A 164 -11.64 -17.23 1.74
C GLU A 164 -10.58 -17.99 2.54
N LYS A 165 -9.34 -17.49 2.52
CA LYS A 165 -8.20 -18.14 3.15
C LYS A 165 -8.13 -17.89 4.66
N TYR A 166 -8.62 -16.74 5.10
CA TYR A 166 -8.45 -16.26 6.46
C TYR A 166 -9.80 -15.88 7.06
N ASP A 167 -10.29 -16.75 7.96
CA ASP A 167 -11.56 -16.61 8.69
C ASP A 167 -11.68 -15.25 9.41
N SER A 168 -12.88 -14.64 9.38
CA SER A 168 -13.16 -13.23 9.73
C SER A 168 -13.17 -12.96 11.24
N LYS A 169 -12.04 -13.19 11.90
CA LYS A 169 -11.79 -12.76 13.29
C LYS A 169 -10.88 -11.54 13.28
N LYS A 170 -11.02 -10.64 14.27
CA LYS A 170 -10.09 -9.51 14.46
C LYS A 170 -8.66 -10.04 14.59
N THR A 171 -7.88 -9.98 13.50
CA THR A 171 -6.59 -10.67 13.42
C THR A 171 -5.57 -9.84 12.65
N VAL A 172 -4.36 -9.75 13.19
CA VAL A 172 -3.18 -9.34 12.42
C VAL A 172 -2.55 -10.60 11.84
N GLN A 173 -2.47 -10.67 10.52
CA GLN A 173 -2.00 -11.84 9.79
C GLN A 173 -0.83 -11.48 8.90
N TRP A 174 0.11 -12.41 8.83
CA TRP A 174 1.32 -12.27 8.04
C TRP A 174 1.10 -12.89 6.67
N LEU A 175 1.16 -12.06 5.64
CA LEU A 175 1.15 -12.50 4.26
C LEU A 175 2.55 -12.99 3.88
N ALA A 176 2.80 -14.27 4.16
CA ALA A 176 3.84 -15.03 3.50
C ALA A 176 3.36 -15.41 2.10
N THR A 177 3.32 -14.45 1.18
CA THR A 177 2.76 -14.70 -0.15
C THR A 177 3.81 -15.28 -1.10
N GLU A 178 3.70 -16.59 -1.37
CA GLU A 178 4.13 -17.17 -2.65
C GLU A 178 3.23 -16.68 -3.81
N GLU A 179 2.01 -16.26 -3.50
CA GLU A 179 1.08 -15.59 -4.41
C GLU A 179 1.70 -14.27 -4.91
N ARG A 180 1.86 -14.14 -6.22
CA ARG A 180 2.39 -12.94 -6.87
C ARG A 180 1.41 -11.78 -6.65
N LEU A 181 1.62 -10.98 -5.60
CA LEU A 181 0.92 -9.70 -5.36
C LEU A 181 1.19 -8.65 -6.45
N LEU A 182 2.24 -8.86 -7.24
CA LEU A 182 2.59 -8.03 -8.38
C LEU A 182 2.54 -8.89 -9.64
N PRO A 183 1.90 -8.42 -10.75
CA PRO A 183 2.11 -9.05 -12.04
C PRO A 183 3.62 -9.08 -12.32
N SER A 184 4.10 -10.19 -12.90
CA SER A 184 5.54 -10.38 -13.11
C SER A 184 6.12 -9.20 -13.87
N LEU A 185 6.91 -8.39 -13.16
CA LEU A 185 7.79 -7.36 -13.74
C LEU A 185 8.94 -8.09 -14.45
N HIS A 186 8.65 -8.74 -15.57
CA HIS A 186 9.62 -9.31 -16.49
C HIS A 186 9.41 -8.64 -17.86
#